data_AF-D6TRE9-F1
#
_entry.id   AF-D6TRE9-F1
#
_cell.length_a   1.000
_cell.length_b   1.000
_cell.length_c   1.000
_cell.angle_alpha   90.00
_cell.angle_beta   90.00
_cell.angle_gamma   90.00
#
_symmetry.space_group_name_H-M   'P 1'
#
loop_
_entity.id
_entity.type
_entity.pdbx_description
1 polymer ?
#
loop_
_entity_poly.entity_id
_entity_poly.type
_entity_poly.pdbx_seq_one_letter_code
_entity_poly.pdbx_strand_id
1 'polypeptide(L)'
;MTWSNRGKAALCVLLLVGIAAVLVIGITQVASAQMTAGATQHAQGKIVSLTGPEKDFLLRVSDGHVLHFRCGTGCKASLAHIRRHITEKATTDVYYQALPGHQGGTQQLLALYVD
;
A
#
# COMPACT_ATOMS: atom_id res chain seq x y z
N MET A 1 -38.89 40.20 -6.33
CA MET A 1 -39.31 38.80 -6.53
C MET A 1 -39.27 38.08 -5.19
N THR A 2 -40.39 38.02 -4.48
CA THR A 2 -40.47 37.45 -3.11
C THR A 2 -40.76 35.97 -3.19
N TRP A 3 -39.78 35.12 -2.86
CA TRP A 3 -39.96 33.67 -2.80
C TRP A 3 -40.94 33.26 -1.69
N SER A 4 -41.76 32.25 -1.97
CA SER A 4 -42.63 31.60 -0.99
C SER A 4 -41.80 30.96 0.14
N ASN A 5 -42.35 30.93 1.36
CA ASN A 5 -41.70 30.31 2.52
C ASN A 5 -41.30 28.84 2.26
N ARG A 6 -42.06 28.13 1.41
CA ARG A 6 -41.74 26.76 0.99
C ARG A 6 -40.49 26.69 0.10
N GLY A 7 -40.31 27.68 -0.77
CA GLY A 7 -39.11 27.79 -1.61
C GLY A 7 -37.85 28.04 -0.77
N LYS A 8 -37.94 28.96 0.20
CA LYS A 8 -36.83 29.23 1.13
C LYS A 8 -36.43 28.00 1.93
N ALA A 9 -37.41 27.25 2.42
CA ALA A 9 -37.17 26.00 3.15
C ALA A 9 -36.48 24.94 2.28
N ALA A 10 -36.95 24.74 1.04
CA ALA A 10 -36.33 23.81 0.10
C ALA A 10 -34.87 24.18 -0.22
N LEU A 11 -34.59 25.47 -0.43
CA LEU A 11 -33.24 25.96 -0.66
C LEU A 11 -32.33 25.72 0.55
N CYS A 12 -32.80 25.99 1.77
CA CYS A 12 -32.04 25.71 3.00
C CYS A 12 -31.69 24.23 3.14
N VAL A 13 -32.64 23.33 2.86
CA VAL A 13 -32.41 21.89 2.96
C VAL A 13 -31.36 21.44 1.93
N LEU A 14 -31.47 21.90 0.68
CA LEU A 14 -30.47 21.57 -0.36
C LEU A 14 -29.07 22.07 0.01
N LEU A 15 -28.97 23.26 0.60
CA LEU A 15 -27.70 23.84 1.04
C LEU A 15 -27.08 23.04 2.20
N LEU A 16 -27.90 22.63 3.18
CA LEU A 16 -27.46 21.79 4.30
C LEU A 16 -26.96 20.43 3.84
N VAL A 17 -27.70 19.77 2.93
CA VAL A 17 -27.28 18.47 2.38
C VAL A 17 -25.99 18.61 1.57
N GLY A 18 -25.86 19.68 0.77
CA GLY A 18 -24.65 19.98 0.02
C GLY A 18 -23.43 20.18 0.93
N ILE A 19 -23.56 20.99 1.97
CA ILE A 19 -22.47 21.23 2.95
C ILE A 19 -22.09 19.93 3.67
N ALA A 20 -23.09 19.15 4.11
CA ALA A 20 -22.85 17.87 4.78
C ALA A 20 -22.11 16.89 3.85
N ALA A 21 -22.49 16.81 2.58
CA ALA A 21 -21.82 15.96 1.60
C ALA A 21 -20.36 16.37 1.38
N VAL A 22 -20.09 17.67 1.22
CA VAL A 22 -18.72 18.19 1.05
C VAL A 22 -17.87 17.92 2.29
N LEU A 23 -18.42 18.08 3.50
CA LEU A 23 -17.71 17.77 4.75
C LEU A 23 -17.34 16.28 4.82
N VAL A 24 -18.27 15.38 4.52
CA VAL A 24 -18.00 13.93 4.55
C VAL A 24 -16.94 13.54 3.52
N ILE A 25 -17.01 14.09 2.30
CA ILE A 25 -16.00 13.84 1.25
C ILE A 25 -14.64 14.41 1.68
N GLY A 26 -14.61 15.63 2.24
CA GLY A 26 -13.37 16.25 2.70
C GLY A 26 -12.67 15.44 3.79
N ILE A 27 -13.42 14.93 4.78
CA ILE A 27 -12.88 14.12 5.87
C ILE A 27 -12.29 12.80 5.35
N THR A 28 -12.99 12.13 4.43
CA THR A 28 -12.52 10.83 3.90
C THR A 28 -11.25 10.96 3.06
N GLN A 29 -11.05 12.07 2.33
CA GLN A 29 -9.83 12.32 1.56
C GLN A 29 -8.60 12.59 2.45
N VAL A 30 -8.78 13.29 3.57
CA VAL A 30 -7.68 13.56 4.50
C VAL A 30 -7.31 12.30 5.29
N ALA A 31 -8.31 11.50 5.68
CA ALA A 31 -8.07 10.23 6.37
C ALA A 31 -7.37 9.20 5.47
N SER A 32 -7.77 9.10 4.19
CA SER A 32 -7.13 8.18 3.24
C SER A 32 -5.69 8.58 2.92
N ALA A 33 -5.41 9.88 2.77
CA ALA A 33 -4.05 10.38 2.55
C ALA A 33 -3.12 10.05 3.73
N GLN A 34 -3.61 10.14 4.97
CA GLN A 34 -2.80 9.76 6.14
C GLN A 34 -2.58 8.26 6.26
N MET A 35 -3.52 7.43 5.79
CA MET A 35 -3.36 5.97 5.80
C MET A 35 -2.52 5.43 4.63
N THR A 36 -2.36 6.21 3.56
CA THR A 36 -1.52 5.86 2.39
C THR A 36 -0.16 6.54 2.38
N ALA A 37 0.13 7.41 3.37
CA ALA A 37 1.43 8.06 3.56
C ALA A 37 2.53 7.11 4.08
N GLY A 38 2.44 5.81 3.80
CA GLY A 38 3.61 4.93 3.84
C GLY A 38 4.43 5.23 2.60
N ALA A 39 5.55 5.96 2.76
CA ALA A 39 6.45 6.23 1.65
C ALA A 39 6.82 4.90 0.97
N THR A 40 6.40 4.72 -0.28
CA THR A 40 6.79 3.55 -1.06
C THR A 40 8.29 3.58 -1.23
N GLN A 41 8.97 2.61 -0.63
CA GLN A 41 10.40 2.41 -0.72
C GLN A 41 10.69 1.43 -1.84
N HIS A 42 11.89 1.57 -2.41
CA HIS A 42 12.38 0.72 -3.47
C HIS A 42 13.73 0.15 -3.06
N ALA A 43 13.90 -1.15 -3.26
CA ALA A 43 15.17 -1.83 -3.08
C ALA A 43 15.43 -2.80 -4.23
N GLN A 44 16.67 -2.77 -4.72
CA GLN A 44 17.16 -3.73 -5.69
C GLN A 44 18.02 -4.77 -4.98
N GLY A 45 17.83 -6.04 -5.31
CA GLY A 45 18.59 -7.10 -4.69
C GLY A 45 18.34 -8.48 -5.26
N LYS A 46 18.82 -9.49 -4.55
CA LYS A 46 18.63 -10.91 -4.90
C LYS A 46 17.84 -11.60 -3.82
N ILE A 47 16.83 -12.37 -4.22
CA ILE A 47 16.06 -13.18 -3.27
C ILE A 47 16.94 -14.37 -2.86
N VAL A 48 17.25 -14.47 -1.58
CA VAL A 48 18.17 -15.50 -1.06
C VAL A 48 17.46 -16.72 -0.52
N SER A 49 16.25 -16.56 0.02
CA SER A 49 15.46 -17.68 0.54
C SER A 49 13.98 -17.32 0.68
N LEU A 50 13.16 -18.38 0.71
CA LEU A 50 11.78 -18.34 1.21
C LEU A 50 11.77 -18.82 2.66
N THR A 51 10.99 -18.16 3.51
CA THR A 51 10.88 -18.39 4.95
C THR A 51 9.43 -18.66 5.34
N GLY A 52 9.23 -19.60 6.26
CA GLY A 52 7.92 -19.87 6.86
C GLY A 52 6.88 -20.52 5.92
N PRO A 53 5.70 -20.83 6.47
CA PRO A 53 4.59 -21.42 5.72
C PRO A 53 3.95 -20.41 4.75
N GLU A 54 3.97 -19.13 5.11
CA GLU A 54 3.42 -18.00 4.32
C GLU A 54 4.30 -17.60 3.13
N LYS A 55 5.45 -18.27 2.97
CA LYS A 55 6.39 -18.04 1.86
C LYS A 55 6.91 -16.60 1.81
N ASP A 56 7.12 -16.02 3.00
CA ASP A 56 7.88 -14.79 3.19
C ASP A 56 9.27 -14.97 2.56
N PHE A 57 9.97 -13.88 2.24
CA PHE A 57 11.26 -14.00 1.57
C PHE A 57 12.28 -13.01 2.08
N LEU A 58 13.54 -13.42 1.97
CA LEU A 58 14.68 -12.58 2.29
C LEU A 58 15.28 -12.04 0.99
N LEU A 59 15.44 -10.73 0.92
CA LEU A 59 16.13 -10.04 -0.15
C LEU A 59 17.49 -9.57 0.37
N ARG A 60 18.57 -9.97 -0.28
CA ARG A 60 19.88 -9.34 -0.08
C ARG A 60 20.00 -8.18 -1.03
N VAL A 61 20.03 -6.97 -0.48
CA VAL A 61 20.23 -5.72 -1.23
C VAL A 61 21.70 -5.50 -1.56
N SER A 62 21.97 -4.61 -2.52
CA SER A 62 23.31 -4.39 -3.09
C SER A 62 24.37 -3.95 -2.08
N ASP A 63 23.97 -3.30 -0.99
CA ASP A 63 24.85 -2.90 0.12
C ASP A 63 25.20 -4.05 1.08
N GLY A 64 24.66 -5.25 0.83
CA GLY A 64 24.90 -6.47 1.61
C GLY A 64 23.93 -6.67 2.78
N HIS A 65 23.04 -5.72 3.06
CA HIS A 65 22.00 -5.90 4.07
C HIS A 65 20.93 -6.89 3.59
N VAL A 66 20.20 -7.47 4.53
CA VAL A 66 19.11 -8.42 4.24
C VAL A 66 17.81 -7.83 4.75
N LEU A 67 16.86 -7.68 3.84
CA LEU A 67 15.50 -7.24 4.13
C LEU A 67 14.57 -8.45 4.16
N HIS A 68 13.69 -8.48 5.16
CA HIS A 68 12.67 -9.52 5.28
C HIS A 68 11.34 -8.98 4.76
N PHE A 69 10.76 -9.68 3.79
CA PHE A 69 9.50 -9.32 3.17
C PHE A 69 8.41 -10.31 3.52
N ARG A 70 7.29 -9.80 3.99
CA ARG A 70 6.09 -10.60 4.21
C ARG A 70 5.33 -10.76 2.90
N CYS A 71 5.10 -12.00 2.49
CA CYS A 71 4.58 -12.29 1.16
C CYS A 71 3.05 -12.20 1.04
N GLY A 72 2.33 -12.39 2.14
CA GLY A 72 0.87 -12.23 2.22
C GLY A 72 0.11 -12.87 1.04
N THR A 73 -0.95 -12.20 0.59
CA THR A 73 -1.73 -12.63 -0.59
C THR A 73 -1.07 -12.25 -1.92
N GLY A 74 -0.26 -11.18 -1.94
CA GLY A 74 0.35 -10.63 -3.15
C GLY A 74 1.38 -11.56 -3.81
N CYS A 75 2.15 -12.32 -3.01
CA CYS A 75 3.18 -13.20 -3.57
C CYS A 75 2.69 -14.53 -4.12
N LYS A 76 1.47 -14.98 -3.78
CA LYS A 76 1.01 -16.32 -4.21
C LYS A 76 1.02 -16.45 -5.74
N ALA A 77 0.65 -15.37 -6.45
CA ALA A 77 0.71 -15.32 -7.90
C ALA A 77 2.15 -15.32 -8.44
N SER A 78 3.09 -14.72 -7.70
CA SER A 78 4.49 -14.55 -8.12
C SER A 78 5.44 -15.64 -7.58
N LEU A 79 4.93 -16.64 -6.86
CA LEU A 79 5.78 -17.61 -6.14
C LEU A 79 6.65 -18.46 -7.07
N ALA A 80 6.13 -18.87 -8.23
CA ALA A 80 6.91 -19.58 -9.24
C ALA A 80 8.06 -18.69 -9.77
N HIS A 81 7.77 -17.41 -10.00
CA HIS A 81 8.76 -16.41 -10.41
C HIS A 81 9.83 -16.17 -9.34
N ILE A 82 9.44 -16.05 -8.07
CA ILE A 82 10.39 -15.92 -6.95
C ILE A 82 11.33 -17.13 -6.89
N ARG A 83 10.80 -18.36 -7.03
CA ARG A 83 11.62 -19.58 -7.05
C ARG A 83 12.61 -19.59 -8.21
N ARG A 84 12.18 -19.12 -9.38
CA ARG A 84 13.07 -18.96 -10.54
C ARG A 84 14.21 -17.99 -10.23
N HIS A 85 13.91 -16.81 -9.67
CA HIS A 85 14.93 -15.84 -9.28
C HIS A 85 15.91 -16.36 -8.23
N ILE A 86 15.44 -17.15 -7.26
CA ILE A 86 16.31 -17.81 -6.28
C ILE A 86 17.27 -18.78 -6.99
N THR A 87 16.76 -19.55 -7.96
CA THR A 87 17.54 -20.56 -8.70
C THR A 87 18.56 -19.91 -9.63
N GLU A 88 18.12 -18.90 -10.39
CA GLU A 88 18.95 -18.16 -11.35
C GLU A 88 19.85 -17.12 -10.67
N LYS A 89 19.65 -16.86 -9.37
CA LYS A 89 20.30 -15.78 -8.61
C LYS A 89 20.15 -14.42 -9.29
N ALA A 90 18.99 -14.23 -9.92
CA ALA A 90 18.65 -13.06 -10.69
C ALA A 90 18.33 -11.88 -9.77
N THR A 91 18.75 -10.68 -10.19
CA THR A 91 18.43 -9.43 -9.51
C THR A 91 16.95 -9.11 -9.73
N THR A 92 16.28 -8.56 -8.73
CA THR A 92 14.89 -8.13 -8.78
C THR A 92 14.73 -6.79 -8.07
N ASP A 93 13.80 -6.02 -8.58
CA ASP A 93 13.43 -4.72 -8.04
C ASP A 93 12.13 -4.85 -7.25
N VAL A 94 12.17 -4.37 -6.01
CA VAL A 94 11.14 -4.64 -5.00
C VAL A 94 10.63 -3.32 -4.45
N TYR A 95 9.32 -3.10 -4.55
CA TYR A 95 8.64 -1.94 -4.02
C TYR A 95 7.88 -2.34 -2.76
N TYR A 96 8.10 -1.60 -1.68
CA TYR A 96 7.61 -1.99 -0.37
C TYR A 96 7.28 -0.78 0.50
N GLN A 97 6.57 -1.03 1.59
CA GLN A 97 6.33 -0.05 2.63
C GLN A 97 6.78 -0.62 3.97
N ALA A 98 7.39 0.25 4.77
CA ALA A 98 7.68 -0.05 6.16
C ALA A 98 6.38 -0.15 6.94
N LEU A 99 6.19 -1.25 7.66
CA LEU A 99 5.00 -1.42 8.49
C LEU A 99 5.20 -0.65 9.80
N PRO A 100 4.35 0.35 10.10
CA PRO A 100 4.37 0.98 11.40
C PRO A 100 4.05 -0.06 12.48
N GLY A 101 4.92 -0.20 13.48
CA GLY A 101 4.73 -1.11 14.62
C GLY A 101 5.44 -2.46 14.52
N HIS A 102 6.17 -2.77 13.44
CA HIS A 102 7.07 -3.92 13.41
C HIS A 102 8.52 -3.49 13.69
N GLN A 103 8.91 -3.55 14.97
CA GLN A 103 10.27 -3.25 15.45
C GLN A 103 11.36 -4.25 14.99
N GLY A 104 11.05 -5.14 14.04
CA GLY A 104 11.95 -6.19 13.54
C GLY A 104 12.40 -6.04 12.09
N GLY A 105 12.11 -4.91 11.42
CA GLY A 105 12.59 -4.66 10.05
C GLY A 105 11.85 -5.40 8.93
N THR A 106 10.71 -6.02 9.22
CA THR A 106 9.88 -6.69 8.20
C THR A 106 9.11 -5.66 7.37
N GLN A 107 9.20 -5.80 6.05
CA GLN A 107 8.59 -4.93 5.07
C GLN A 107 7.37 -5.61 4.43
N GLN A 108 6.33 -4.84 4.08
CA GLN A 108 5.25 -5.36 3.25
C GLN A 108 5.57 -5.12 1.79
N LEU A 109 5.57 -6.20 1.03
CA LEU A 109 5.68 -6.13 -0.41
C LEU A 109 4.44 -5.46 -1.00
N LEU A 110 4.62 -4.43 -1.82
CA LEU A 110 3.56 -3.87 -2.66
C LEU A 110 3.63 -4.44 -4.07
N ALA A 111 4.81 -4.44 -4.65
CA ALA A 111 5.04 -4.96 -5.98
C ALA A 111 6.44 -5.57 -6.07
N LEU A 112 6.52 -6.71 -6.75
CA LEU A 112 7.78 -7.35 -7.12
C LEU A 112 7.88 -7.26 -8.64
N TYR A 113 8.86 -6.50 -9.14
CA TYR A 113 9.15 -6.47 -10.57
C TYR A 113 10.17 -7.56 -10.87
N VAL A 114 9.74 -8.49 -11.72
CA VAL A 114 10.47 -9.69 -12.08
C VAL A 114 10.47 -9.70 -13.61
N ASP A 115 11.55 -9.18 -14.21
CA ASP A 115 11.77 -9.20 -15.66
C ASP A 115 12.03 -10.63 -16.18
#